data_AF-A0AAE8QK13-F1
#
_entry.id   AF-A0AAE8QK13-F1
#
_cell.length_a   1.000
_cell.length_b   1.000
_cell.length_c   1.000
_cell.angle_alpha   90.00
_cell.angle_beta   90.00
_cell.angle_gamma   90.00
#
_symmetry.space_group_name_H-M   'P 1'
#
loop_
_entity.id
_entity.type
_entity.pdbx_description
1 polymer ?
#
loop_
_entity_poly.entity_id
_entity_poly.type
_entity_poly.pdbx_seq_one_letter_code
_entity_poly.pdbx_strand_id
1 'polypeptide(L)' 'MRWALKLANSGALIIADNVVRNGEVINENSEVERVTGVQEFMDLIKANPRIEATAIQTVGVKGYDGFVLAVVN' A
#
# COMPACT_ATOMS: atom_id res chain seq x y z
N MET A 1 -6.82 2.48 -4.70
CA MET A 1 -5.84 3.03 -5.68
C MET A 1 -6.45 3.64 -6.94
N ARG A 2 -7.32 2.93 -7.68
CA ARG A 2 -7.87 3.39 -8.98
C ARG A 2 -8.43 4.82 -8.98
N TRP A 3 -9.22 5.18 -7.97
CA TRP A 3 -9.79 6.52 -7.85
C TRP A 3 -8.74 7.57 -7.48
N ALA A 4 -7.84 7.27 -6.57
CA ALA A 4 -6.74 8.17 -6.19
C ALA A 4 -5.93 8.57 -7.44
N LEU A 5 -5.59 7.60 -8.30
CA LEU A 5 -4.87 7.86 -9.55
C LEU A 5 -5.69 8.60 -10.61
N LYS A 6 -7.02 8.41 -10.64
CA LYS A 6 -7.89 9.14 -11.56
C LYS A 6 -7.97 10.63 -11.20
N LEU A 7 -7.85 10.95 -9.92
CA LEU A 7 -7.99 12.30 -9.38
C LEU A 7 -6.65 13.01 -9.15
N ALA A 8 -5.56 12.25 -9.06
CA ALA A 8 -4.22 12.77 -8.83
C ALA A 8 -3.61 13.35 -10.12
N ASN A 9 -2.91 14.47 -9.97
CA ASN A 9 -2.02 15.04 -10.99
C ASN A 9 -0.57 14.60 -10.73
N SER A 10 0.31 14.82 -11.71
CA SER A 10 1.76 14.64 -11.54
C SER A 10 2.27 15.43 -10.33
N GLY A 11 3.13 14.80 -9.53
CA GLY A 11 3.64 15.29 -8.25
C GLY A 11 2.73 15.01 -7.04
N ALA A 12 1.54 14.44 -7.22
CA ALA A 12 0.67 14.11 -6.10
C ALA A 12 1.26 12.99 -5.22
N LEU A 13 1.18 13.18 -3.90
CA LEU A 13 1.55 12.19 -2.90
C LEU A 13 0.32 11.40 -2.43
N ILE A 14 0.38 10.08 -2.55
CA ILE A 14 -0.63 9.14 -2.06
C ILE A 14 -0.03 8.38 -0.87
N ILE A 15 -0.75 8.38 0.25
CA ILE A 15 -0.38 7.63 1.46
C ILE A 15 -1.47 6.61 1.75
N ALA A 16 -1.08 5.35 2.00
CA ALA A 16 -1.98 4.28 2.42
C ALA A 16 -1.47 3.65 3.72
N ASP A 17 -2.26 3.69 4.78
CA ASP A 17 -1.90 3.19 6.11
C ASP A 17 -2.31 1.73 6.31
N ASN A 18 -1.71 1.10 7.32
CA ASN A 18 -1.93 -0.28 7.75
C ASN A 18 -1.68 -1.37 6.70
N VAL A 19 -0.58 -1.24 5.95
CA VAL A 19 -0.25 -2.15 4.84
C VAL A 19 0.58 -3.36 5.25
N VAL A 20 1.06 -3.44 6.49
CA VAL A 20 1.91 -4.54 6.95
C VAL A 20 1.08 -5.60 7.67
N ARG A 21 0.01 -5.19 8.37
CA ARG A 21 -0.95 -6.10 9.02
C ARG A 21 -0.28 -7.13 9.92
N ASN A 22 0.64 -6.69 10.78
CA ASN A 22 1.45 -7.54 11.65
C ASN A 22 2.26 -8.62 10.90
N GLY A 23 2.65 -8.34 9.65
CA GLY A 23 3.42 -9.24 8.80
C GLY A 23 2.58 -10.19 7.95
N GLU A 24 1.27 -10.30 8.18
CA GLU A 24 0.39 -11.25 7.48
C GLU A 24 0.31 -10.98 5.96
N VAL A 25 0.68 -9.78 5.51
CA VAL A 25 0.68 -9.39 4.09
C VAL A 25 1.56 -10.28 3.20
N ILE A 26 2.55 -10.98 3.74
CA ILE A 26 3.39 -11.91 2.98
C ILE A 26 2.79 -13.32 2.87
N ASN A 27 1.68 -13.62 3.56
CA ASN A 27 1.04 -14.91 3.51
C ASN A 27 0.22 -15.05 2.22
N GLU A 28 0.74 -15.83 1.27
CA GLU A 28 0.11 -16.09 -0.04
C GLU A 28 -1.24 -16.82 0.07
N ASN A 29 -1.50 -17.50 1.18
CA ASN A 29 -2.73 -18.27 1.42
C ASN A 29 -3.68 -17.59 2.42
N SER A 30 -3.48 -16.30 2.72
CA SER A 30 -4.37 -15.59 3.63
C SER A 30 -5.76 -15.43 3.04
N GLU A 31 -6.79 -15.92 3.74
CA GLU A 31 -8.20 -15.71 3.39
C GLU A 31 -8.80 -14.46 4.07
N VAL A 32 -7.98 -13.71 4.82
CA VAL A 32 -8.40 -12.51 5.53
C VAL A 32 -8.54 -11.35 4.55
N GLU A 33 -9.76 -10.88 4.33
CA GLU A 33 -10.10 -9.83 3.32
C GLU A 33 -9.23 -8.56 3.43
N ARG A 34 -8.94 -8.09 4.64
CA ARG A 34 -8.08 -6.90 4.85
C ARG A 34 -6.61 -7.12 4.49
N VAL A 35 -6.17 -8.37 4.37
CA VAL A 35 -4.81 -8.76 3.95
C VAL A 35 -4.79 -8.91 2.43
N THR A 36 -5.74 -9.65 1.87
CA THR A 36 -5.85 -9.83 0.41
C THR A 36 -6.05 -8.48 -0.29
N GLY A 37 -6.88 -7.60 0.27
CA GLY A 37 -7.05 -6.24 -0.26
C GLY A 37 -5.76 -5.39 -0.24
N VAL A 38 -4.85 -5.64 0.70
CA VAL A 38 -3.53 -4.97 0.71
C VAL A 38 -2.60 -5.60 -0.33
N GLN A 39 -2.62 -6.92 -0.50
CA GLN A 39 -1.85 -7.61 -1.55
C GLN A 39 -2.28 -7.12 -2.94
N GLU A 40 -3.59 -7.09 -3.21
CA GLU A 40 -4.16 -6.53 -4.45
C GLU A 40 -3.78 -5.05 -4.64
N PHE A 41 -3.77 -4.26 -3.56
CA PHE A 41 -3.32 -2.87 -3.60
C PHE A 41 -1.84 -2.74 -4.01
N MET A 42 -0.97 -3.59 -3.49
CA MET A 42 0.45 -3.61 -3.86
C MET A 42 0.64 -4.02 -5.33
N ASP A 43 -0.13 -4.99 -5.81
CA ASP A 43 -0.12 -5.40 -7.22
C ASP A 43 -0.55 -4.27 -8.15
N LEU A 44 -1.57 -3.49 -7.75
CA LEU A 44 -2.00 -2.31 -8.49
C LEU A 44 -0.93 -1.22 -8.56
N ILE A 45 -0.10 -1.07 -7.52
CA ILE A 45 1.05 -0.15 -7.53
C ILE A 45 2.12 -0.68 -8.47
N LYS A 46 2.53 -1.95 -8.29
CA LYS A 46 3.58 -2.60 -9.08
C LYS A 46 3.28 -2.58 -10.57
N ALA A 47 2.02 -2.74 -10.96
CA ALA A 47 1.60 -2.76 -12.35
C ALA A 47 1.47 -1.36 -13.00
N ASN A 48 1.63 -0.26 -12.25
CA ASN A 48 1.35 1.08 -12.75
C ASN A 48 2.63 1.89 -13.01
N PRO A 49 2.98 2.16 -14.29
CA PRO A 49 4.24 2.83 -14.63
C PRO A 49 4.29 4.33 -14.27
N ARG A 50 3.14 4.94 -13.91
CA ARG A 50 3.08 6.35 -13.51
C ARG A 50 3.30 6.55 -12.01
N ILE A 51 3.77 5.53 -11.30
CA ILE A 51 3.87 5.55 -9.85
C ILE A 51 5.27 5.12 -9.44
N GLU A 52 5.90 5.95 -8.62
CA GLU A 52 7.05 5.55 -7.82
C GLU A 52 6.59 5.41 -6.37
N ALA A 53 6.87 4.27 -5.76
CA ALA A 53 6.37 3.97 -4.42
C ALA A 53 7.41 3.27 -3.56
N THR A 54 7.27 3.47 -2.25
CA THR A 54 7.98 2.74 -1.20
C THR A 54 7.03 2.41 -0.06
N ALA A 55 7.42 1.47 0.78
CA ALA A 55 6.70 1.12 2.00
C ALA A 55 7.64 1.25 3.20
N ILE A 56 7.12 1.77 4.30
CA ILE A 56 7.86 1.94 5.55
C ILE A 56 7.14 1.14 6.63
N GLN A 57 7.84 0.17 7.19
CA GLN A 57 7.40 -0.57 8.36
C GLN A 57 7.64 0.25 9.62
N THR A 58 6.69 0.21 10.55
CA THR A 58 6.73 0.98 11.79
C THR A 58 6.41 0.10 12.98
N VAL A 59 6.99 0.44 14.13
CA VAL A 59 6.68 -0.15 15.43
C VAL A 59 6.43 0.96 16.45
N GLY A 60 5.59 0.71 17.44
CA GLY A 60 5.35 1.67 18.52
C GLY A 60 4.18 1.27 19.41
N VAL A 61 3.53 2.25 20.03
CA VAL A 61 2.39 2.03 20.95
C VAL A 61 1.18 1.37 20.29
N LYS A 62 1.12 1.36 18.95
CA LYS A 62 0.07 0.70 18.15
C LYS A 62 0.47 -0.71 17.67
N GLY A 63 1.63 -1.22 18.08
CA GLY A 63 2.15 -2.50 17.61
C GLY A 63 2.96 -2.38 16.32
N TYR A 64 3.04 -3.48 15.58
CA TYR A 64 3.78 -3.61 14.31
C TYR A 64 2.85 -3.43 13.12
N ASP A 65 3.15 -2.41 12.31
CA ASP A 65 2.42 -2.14 11.07
C ASP A 65 3.30 -1.38 10.06
N GLY A 66 2.72 -0.65 9.11
CA GLY A 66 3.43 0.22 8.18
C GLY A 66 2.49 0.93 7.22
N PHE A 67 3.06 1.82 6.41
CA PHE A 67 2.33 2.57 5.38
C PHE A 67 3.10 2.56 4.05
N VAL A 68 2.35 2.74 2.95
CA VAL A 68 2.90 3.04 1.63
C VAL A 68 2.94 4.54 1.41
N LEU A 69 4.00 4.99 0.75
CA LEU A 69 4.18 6.32 0.21
C LEU A 69 4.41 6.20 -1.31
N ALA A 70 3.54 6.83 -2.09
CA ALA A 70 3.59 6.76 -3.55
C ALA A 70 3.46 8.16 -4.18
N VAL A 71 4.31 8.47 -5.15
CA VAL A 71 4.27 9.70 -5.94
C VAL A 71 3.77 9.36 -7.34
N VAL A 72 2.87 10.19 -7.87
CA VAL A 72 2.38 10.10 -9.25
C VAL A 72 3.28 10.92 -10.17
N ASN A 73 3.81 10.30 -11.23
CA ASN A 73 4.65 10.93 -12.24
C ASN A 73 3.87 11.33 -13.49
#